data_AF-A0A4U7DAJ9-F1
#
_entry.id   AF-A0A4U7DAJ9-F1
#
_cell.length_a   1.000
_cell.length_b   1.000
_cell.length_c   1.000
_cell.angle_alpha   90.00
_cell.angle_beta   90.00
_cell.angle_gamma   90.00
#
_symmetry.space_group_name_H-M   'P 1'
#
loop_
_entity.id
_entity.type
_entity.pdbx_description
1 polymer ?
#
loop_
_entity_poly.entity_id
_entity_poly.type
_entity_poly.pdbx_seq_one_letter_code
_entity_poly.pdbx_strand_id
1 'polypeptide(L)'
;VGHSPARYNVPGRAIIDESNTFFYGETNLDGVLDLVSRSKKPVQELAWASIGNVLTATQICEAHDRGVLVPWNSWRHEFYKPMGTLHDADRGGFIFAPEVGLHENVHELDFSSLYPNIICTRNVSPDIIRCDCHSDRDDVPGLGYSICDDQGYLVDVLQPIIDARDEIKTAIRHEKARDDPNEDRLTELEGRSGALKWILVACFGYQGFSNAKFGRIECHEAINAFAREILLTAKQRLEAGGWRVVHGIVDSIWVTPDPDVDDEDRDVGERAAAG
;
A
#
# COMPACT_ATOMS: atom_id res chain seq x y z
N VAL A 1 -18.08 26.65 -0.78
CA VAL A 1 -19.22 25.91 -0.22
C VAL A 1 -19.30 24.59 -0.97
N GLY A 2 -18.86 23.49 -0.36
CA GLY A 2 -18.96 22.17 -0.99
C GLY A 2 -20.41 21.72 -0.99
N HIS A 3 -21.01 21.57 -2.16
CA HIS A 3 -22.32 20.93 -2.28
C HIS A 3 -22.14 19.45 -1.96
N SER A 4 -22.61 19.00 -0.80
CA SER A 4 -22.84 17.57 -0.56
C SER A 4 -24.25 17.27 -1.08
N PRO A 5 -24.42 16.46 -2.14
CA PRO A 5 -25.74 16.06 -2.57
C PRO A 5 -26.49 15.40 -1.41
N ALA A 6 -27.80 15.65 -1.35
CA ALA A 6 -28.66 15.06 -0.34
C ALA A 6 -28.66 13.52 -0.52
N ARG A 7 -28.42 12.82 0.58
CA ARG A 7 -28.39 11.35 0.61
C ARG A 7 -29.77 10.84 0.98
N TYR A 8 -30.42 10.13 0.06
CA TYR A 8 -31.75 9.58 0.28
C TYR A 8 -31.67 8.08 0.50
N ASN A 9 -32.28 7.60 1.58
CA ASN A 9 -32.50 6.19 1.80
C ASN A 9 -33.84 5.79 1.19
N VAL A 10 -33.87 4.71 0.41
CA VAL A 10 -35.11 4.10 -0.06
C VAL A 10 -35.33 2.84 0.76
N PRO A 11 -36.37 2.77 1.62
CA PRO A 11 -36.60 1.61 2.47
C PRO A 11 -36.61 0.30 1.68
N GLY A 12 -35.86 -0.69 2.15
CA GLY A 12 -35.76 -2.01 1.52
C GLY A 12 -34.95 -2.06 0.23
N ARG A 13 -34.31 -0.97 -0.19
CA ARG A 13 -33.44 -0.92 -1.38
C ARG A 13 -32.11 -0.27 -1.04
N ALA A 14 -31.07 -0.72 -1.73
CA ALA A 14 -29.80 -0.02 -1.78
C ALA A 14 -29.73 0.79 -3.07
N ILE A 15 -29.15 1.99 -2.98
CA ILE A 15 -28.86 2.84 -4.15
C ILE A 15 -27.35 2.93 -4.33
N ILE A 16 -26.88 2.63 -5.53
CA ILE A 16 -25.53 2.93 -6.00
C ILE A 16 -25.70 3.95 -7.11
N ASP A 17 -25.08 5.12 -6.96
CA ASP A 17 -25.06 6.15 -8.00
C ASP A 17 -23.81 5.93 -8.85
N GLU A 18 -23.99 5.30 -10.01
CA GLU A 18 -22.89 4.96 -10.93
C GLU A 18 -22.11 6.20 -11.39
N SER A 19 -22.72 7.39 -11.38
CA SER A 19 -22.07 8.64 -11.80
C SER A 19 -21.18 9.28 -10.72
N ASN A 20 -21.36 8.88 -9.46
CA ASN A 20 -20.74 9.54 -8.30
C ASN A 20 -20.15 8.55 -7.28
N THR A 21 -20.07 7.27 -7.62
CA THR A 21 -19.52 6.22 -6.75
C THR A 21 -18.12 5.84 -7.22
N PHE A 22 -17.09 6.31 -6.50
CA PHE A 22 -15.68 6.07 -6.82
C PHE A 22 -15.38 4.57 -7.01
N PHE A 23 -15.75 3.74 -6.03
CA PHE A 23 -15.45 2.30 -6.10
C PHE A 23 -16.14 1.62 -7.27
N TYR A 24 -17.34 2.04 -7.65
CA TYR A 24 -18.05 1.44 -8.78
C TYR A 24 -17.37 1.81 -10.10
N GLY A 25 -17.00 3.09 -10.28
CA GLY A 25 -16.33 3.56 -11.49
C GLY A 25 -14.93 2.98 -11.69
N GLU A 26 -14.20 2.75 -10.60
CA GLU A 26 -12.83 2.20 -10.64
C GLU A 26 -12.77 0.66 -10.57
N THR A 27 -13.89 0.01 -10.27
CA THR A 27 -13.97 -1.45 -10.12
C THR A 27 -15.18 -1.97 -10.89
N ASN A 28 -16.21 -2.47 -10.21
CA ASN A 28 -17.55 -2.78 -10.69
C ASN A 28 -18.43 -3.14 -9.47
N LEU A 29 -19.61 -3.70 -9.71
CA LEU A 29 -20.50 -4.18 -8.64
C LEU A 29 -19.85 -5.28 -7.78
N ASP A 30 -19.14 -6.24 -8.37
CA ASP A 30 -18.49 -7.33 -7.64
C ASP A 30 -17.38 -6.83 -6.72
N GLY A 31 -16.60 -5.83 -7.18
CA GLY A 31 -15.62 -5.14 -6.33
C GLY A 31 -16.26 -4.43 -5.14
N VAL A 32 -17.39 -3.74 -5.35
CA VAL A 32 -18.17 -3.11 -4.27
C VAL A 32 -18.68 -4.15 -3.28
N LEU A 33 -19.24 -5.27 -3.76
CA LEU A 33 -19.76 -6.34 -2.90
C LEU A 33 -18.65 -7.06 -2.12
N ASP A 34 -17.48 -7.26 -2.72
CA ASP A 34 -16.31 -7.81 -2.02
C ASP A 34 -15.89 -6.89 -0.86
N LEU A 35 -15.83 -5.58 -1.07
CA LEU A 35 -15.54 -4.62 0.00
C LEU A 35 -16.63 -4.57 1.09
N VAL A 36 -17.91 -4.74 0.73
CA VAL A 36 -19.00 -4.87 1.71
C VAL A 36 -18.76 -6.07 2.62
N SER A 37 -18.37 -7.21 2.03
CA SER A 37 -18.13 -8.44 2.79
C SER A 37 -16.99 -8.30 3.81
N ARG A 38 -15.98 -7.48 3.50
CA ARG A 38 -14.79 -7.25 4.33
C ARG A 38 -14.98 -6.16 5.37
N SER A 39 -15.56 -5.04 4.97
CA SER A 39 -15.74 -3.86 5.85
C SER A 39 -17.04 -3.92 6.67
N LYS A 40 -17.93 -4.87 6.36
CA LYS A 40 -19.30 -4.99 6.91
C LYS A 40 -20.14 -3.73 6.76
N LYS A 41 -19.71 -2.78 5.92
CA LYS A 41 -20.49 -1.57 5.64
C LYS A 41 -21.70 -1.93 4.78
N PRO A 42 -22.88 -1.35 5.04
CA PRO A 42 -24.00 -1.47 4.13
C PRO A 42 -23.59 -1.00 2.73
N VAL A 43 -24.03 -1.71 1.69
CA VAL A 43 -23.65 -1.43 0.29
C VAL A 43 -23.87 0.02 -0.12
N GLN A 44 -24.97 0.63 0.30
CA GLN A 44 -25.29 2.03 -0.01
C GLN A 44 -24.35 3.02 0.70
N GLU A 45 -23.88 2.70 1.92
CA GLU A 45 -22.87 3.53 2.59
C GLU A 45 -21.51 3.37 1.93
N LEU A 46 -21.16 2.15 1.50
CA LEU A 46 -19.90 1.87 0.84
C LEU A 46 -19.80 2.59 -0.50
N ALA A 47 -20.90 2.67 -1.25
CA ALA A 47 -20.97 3.41 -2.51
C ALA A 47 -20.58 4.91 -2.35
N TRP A 48 -20.74 5.49 -1.17
CA TRP A 48 -20.40 6.89 -0.92
C TRP A 48 -19.17 7.06 -0.02
N ALA A 49 -18.53 5.96 0.37
CA ALA A 49 -17.41 5.96 1.28
C ALA A 49 -16.12 6.33 0.54
N SER A 50 -15.27 7.13 1.18
CA SER A 50 -13.88 7.25 0.74
C SER A 50 -13.13 5.95 0.99
N ILE A 51 -12.01 5.75 0.29
CA ILE A 51 -11.16 4.57 0.49
C ILE A 51 -10.73 4.45 1.95
N GLY A 52 -10.32 5.55 2.58
CA GLY A 52 -9.97 5.59 3.98
C GLY A 52 -11.13 5.23 4.92
N ASN A 53 -12.38 5.55 4.57
CA ASN A 53 -13.54 5.15 5.37
C ASN A 53 -13.78 3.63 5.32
N VAL A 54 -13.64 3.02 4.13
CA VAL A 54 -13.73 1.55 3.98
C VAL A 54 -12.59 0.86 4.72
N LEU A 55 -11.34 1.34 4.57
CA LEU A 55 -10.19 0.82 5.30
C LEU A 55 -10.39 0.92 6.82
N THR A 56 -10.90 2.05 7.31
CA THR A 56 -11.21 2.24 8.74
C THR A 56 -12.23 1.22 9.22
N ALA A 57 -13.27 0.93 8.43
CA ALA A 57 -14.28 -0.05 8.80
C ALA A 57 -13.70 -1.47 8.84
N THR A 58 -12.87 -1.85 7.87
CA THR A 58 -12.12 -3.13 7.89
C THR A 58 -11.24 -3.25 9.12
N GLN A 59 -10.52 -2.18 9.48
CA GLN A 59 -9.74 -2.10 10.71
C GLN A 59 -10.63 -2.29 11.96
N ILE A 60 -11.79 -1.63 12.03
CA ILE A 60 -12.73 -1.80 13.15
C ILE A 60 -13.19 -3.25 13.28
N CYS A 61 -13.48 -3.94 12.17
CA CYS A 61 -13.83 -5.35 12.18
C CYS A 61 -12.70 -6.19 12.79
N GLU A 62 -11.46 -5.99 12.34
CA GLU A 62 -10.30 -6.69 12.88
C GLU A 62 -10.07 -6.41 14.38
N ALA A 63 -10.22 -5.15 14.81
CA ALA A 63 -10.10 -4.79 16.22
C ALA A 63 -11.18 -5.45 17.07
N HIS A 64 -12.41 -5.53 16.56
CA HIS A 64 -13.52 -6.22 17.20
C HIS A 64 -13.25 -7.72 17.33
N ASP A 65 -12.75 -8.36 16.28
CA ASP A 65 -12.47 -9.80 16.27
C ASP A 65 -11.35 -10.19 17.24
N ARG A 66 -10.43 -9.27 17.54
CA ARG A 66 -9.43 -9.41 18.61
C ARG A 66 -9.91 -9.05 20.01
N GLY A 67 -11.12 -8.53 20.16
CA GLY A 67 -11.62 -8.02 21.44
C GLY A 67 -10.86 -6.78 21.94
N VAL A 68 -10.34 -5.96 21.02
CA VAL A 68 -9.58 -4.73 21.35
C VAL A 68 -10.47 -3.49 21.14
N LEU A 69 -10.29 -2.50 22.01
CA LEU A 69 -11.06 -1.26 21.96
C LEU A 69 -10.68 -0.39 20.76
N VAL A 70 -11.71 0.12 20.07
CA VAL A 70 -11.54 1.09 18.98
C VAL A 70 -11.47 2.51 19.56
N PRO A 71 -10.48 3.34 19.14
CA PRO A 71 -10.42 4.73 19.54
C PRO A 71 -11.68 5.52 19.15
N TRP A 72 -12.27 6.22 20.12
CA TRP A 72 -13.43 7.08 19.89
C TRP A 72 -13.09 8.23 18.92
N ASN A 73 -11.99 8.94 19.17
CA ASN A 73 -11.44 10.01 18.31
C ASN A 73 -10.12 9.59 17.68
N SER A 74 -9.77 10.20 16.54
CA SER A 74 -8.48 10.00 15.84
C SER A 74 -7.32 10.77 16.47
N TRP A 75 -7.53 11.42 17.61
CA TRP A 75 -6.55 12.33 18.20
C TRP A 75 -5.48 11.54 18.94
N ARG A 76 -4.43 11.21 18.20
CA ARG A 76 -3.26 10.49 18.71
C ARG A 76 -2.04 11.37 18.46
N HIS A 77 -1.56 11.98 19.53
CA HIS A 77 -0.32 12.76 19.48
C HIS A 77 0.84 11.84 19.11
N GLU A 78 1.74 12.39 18.31
CA GLU A 78 3.06 11.85 18.04
C GLU A 78 3.86 11.70 19.34
N PHE A 79 4.70 10.67 19.42
CA PHE A 79 5.64 10.52 20.52
C PHE A 79 6.70 11.61 20.48
N TYR A 80 7.26 11.97 21.63
CA TYR A 80 8.36 12.92 21.66
C TYR A 80 9.54 12.44 20.78
N LYS A 81 10.11 13.38 20.02
CA LYS A 81 11.27 13.17 19.16
C LYS A 81 12.31 14.28 19.39
N PRO A 82 13.60 13.95 19.49
CA PRO A 82 14.67 14.93 19.37
C PRO A 82 14.60 15.64 18.01
N MET A 83 15.07 16.89 17.95
CA MET A 83 15.02 17.69 16.72
C MET A 83 15.73 17.02 15.53
N GLY A 84 16.84 16.31 15.78
CA GLY A 84 17.56 15.57 14.73
C GLY A 84 16.68 14.48 14.11
N THR A 85 16.08 13.63 14.96
CA THR A 85 15.15 12.59 14.52
C THR A 85 13.93 13.17 13.80
N LEU A 86 13.38 14.29 14.28
CA LEU A 86 12.26 14.95 13.60
C LEU A 86 12.66 15.40 12.18
N HIS A 87 13.86 15.97 12.01
CA HIS A 87 14.36 16.37 10.69
C HIS A 87 14.61 15.18 9.75
N ASP A 88 15.10 14.06 10.27
CA ASP A 88 15.34 12.86 9.48
C ASP A 88 14.04 12.10 9.14
N ALA A 89 13.05 12.17 10.03
CA ALA A 89 11.73 11.59 9.86
C ALA A 89 10.85 12.38 8.88
N ASP A 90 11.01 13.71 8.80
CA ASP A 90 10.33 14.61 7.86
C ASP A 90 10.86 14.47 6.42
N ARG A 91 10.93 13.23 5.94
CA ARG A 91 11.36 12.85 4.60
C ARG A 91 10.32 11.90 4.02
N GLY A 92 9.75 12.29 2.88
CA GLY A 92 8.81 11.46 2.11
C GLY A 92 9.51 10.33 1.33
N GLY A 93 8.84 9.88 0.26
CA GLY A 93 9.39 8.90 -0.68
C GLY A 93 10.71 9.38 -1.30
N PHE A 94 11.57 8.42 -1.65
CA PHE A 94 12.87 8.74 -2.24
C PHE A 94 12.71 9.27 -3.67
N ILE A 95 13.57 10.23 -4.06
CA ILE A 95 13.69 10.68 -5.45
C ILE A 95 15.18 10.71 -5.79
N PHE A 96 15.59 9.94 -6.80
CA PHE A 96 16.93 10.07 -7.37
C PHE A 96 16.96 11.28 -8.30
N ALA A 97 18.01 12.10 -8.20
CA ALA A 97 18.25 13.14 -9.18
C ALA A 97 18.33 12.49 -10.58
N PRO A 98 17.51 12.93 -11.56
CA PRO A 98 17.53 12.32 -12.88
C PRO A 98 18.83 12.66 -13.61
N GLU A 99 19.34 11.72 -14.39
CA GLU A 99 20.40 12.01 -15.37
C GLU A 99 19.77 12.84 -16.50
N VAL A 100 20.10 14.13 -16.58
CA VAL A 100 19.48 15.04 -17.55
C VAL A 100 20.01 14.73 -18.95
N GLY A 101 19.12 14.32 -19.86
CA GLY A 101 19.47 14.01 -21.23
C GLY A 101 18.36 13.26 -21.97
N LEU A 102 18.61 12.97 -23.24
CA LEU A 102 17.81 11.99 -23.99
C LEU A 102 18.40 10.60 -23.70
N HIS A 103 17.54 9.68 -23.25
CA HIS A 103 17.92 8.30 -22.97
C HIS A 103 17.12 7.36 -23.86
N GLU A 104 17.79 6.38 -24.44
CA GLU A 104 17.18 5.32 -25.25
C GLU A 104 17.25 3.99 -24.49
N ASN A 105 16.41 3.02 -24.86
CA ASN A 105 16.35 1.70 -24.22
C ASN A 105 16.15 1.76 -22.70
N VAL A 106 15.27 2.67 -22.25
CA VAL A 106 14.95 2.81 -20.83
C VAL A 106 13.86 1.82 -20.44
N HIS A 107 14.13 1.07 -19.36
CA HIS A 107 13.21 0.14 -18.74
C HIS A 107 12.74 0.70 -17.40
N GLU A 108 11.42 0.67 -17.18
CA GLU A 108 10.80 1.00 -15.90
C GLU A 108 10.59 -0.26 -15.09
N LEU A 109 11.07 -0.24 -13.85
CA LEU A 109 10.85 -1.29 -12.85
C LEU A 109 9.99 -0.71 -11.74
N ASP A 110 8.78 -1.25 -11.58
CA ASP A 110 7.80 -0.81 -10.58
C ASP A 110 7.67 -1.85 -9.46
N PHE A 111 7.84 -1.40 -8.21
CA PHE A 111 7.67 -2.24 -7.03
C PHE A 111 6.19 -2.42 -6.72
N SER A 112 5.62 -3.51 -7.24
CA SER A 112 4.21 -3.86 -7.02
C SER A 112 3.84 -3.85 -5.54
N SER A 113 2.95 -2.92 -5.17
CA SER A 113 2.43 -2.82 -3.79
C SER A 113 3.52 -2.64 -2.74
N LEU A 114 4.56 -1.86 -3.03
CA LEU A 114 5.72 -1.63 -2.17
C LEU A 114 5.32 -1.33 -0.71
N TYR A 115 4.44 -0.36 -0.48
CA TYR A 115 4.12 0.08 0.87
C TYR A 115 3.33 -0.94 1.72
N PRO A 116 2.25 -1.56 1.23
CA PRO A 116 1.62 -2.69 1.94
C PRO A 116 2.62 -3.81 2.27
N ASN A 117 3.50 -4.15 1.32
CA ASN A 117 4.50 -5.18 1.53
C ASN A 117 5.50 -4.77 2.62
N ILE A 118 5.96 -3.51 2.65
CA ILE A 118 6.79 -2.99 3.74
C ILE A 118 6.08 -3.14 5.09
N ILE A 119 4.79 -2.76 5.17
CA ILE A 119 4.02 -2.88 6.42
C ILE A 119 4.01 -4.32 6.93
N CYS A 120 3.68 -5.28 6.07
CA CYS A 120 3.57 -6.68 6.45
C CYS A 120 4.94 -7.32 6.74
N THR A 121 5.92 -7.14 5.85
CA THR A 121 7.25 -7.79 5.96
C THR A 121 8.14 -7.19 7.05
N ARG A 122 8.00 -5.89 7.33
CA ARG A 122 8.76 -5.20 8.38
C ARG A 122 7.95 -5.02 9.67
N ASN A 123 6.77 -5.62 9.75
CA ASN A 123 5.90 -5.59 10.91
C ASN A 123 5.62 -4.15 11.40
N VAL A 124 5.33 -3.21 10.49
CA VAL A 124 5.13 -1.80 10.88
C VAL A 124 3.68 -1.60 11.32
N SER A 125 3.46 -1.41 12.63
CA SER A 125 2.10 -1.20 13.14
C SER A 125 2.02 -0.29 14.38
N PRO A 126 0.93 0.49 14.54
CA PRO A 126 0.72 1.46 15.62
C PRO A 126 0.84 0.96 17.07
N ASP A 127 0.63 -0.34 17.26
CA ASP A 127 0.60 -1.04 18.55
C ASP A 127 1.97 -1.57 18.97
N ILE A 128 2.92 -1.70 18.04
CA ILE A 128 4.23 -2.32 18.27
C ILE A 128 5.43 -1.41 17.91
N ILE A 129 5.20 -0.32 17.18
CA ILE A 129 6.25 0.66 16.87
C ILE A 129 6.62 1.48 18.11
N ARG A 130 7.92 1.70 18.32
CA ARG A 130 8.50 2.38 19.48
C ARG A 130 7.96 1.83 20.81
N CYS A 131 7.90 0.51 20.92
CA CYS A 131 7.46 -0.17 22.13
C CYS A 131 8.49 -0.05 23.27
N ASP A 132 8.01 -0.06 24.51
CA ASP A 132 8.87 0.09 25.70
C ASP A 132 9.78 -1.13 25.93
N CYS A 133 9.35 -2.33 25.50
CA CYS A 133 10.08 -3.59 25.71
C CYS A 133 11.36 -3.72 24.87
N HIS A 134 11.52 -2.88 23.84
CA HIS A 134 12.66 -2.89 22.91
C HIS A 134 13.23 -1.47 22.73
N SER A 135 13.25 -0.67 23.79
CA SER A 135 13.65 0.75 23.72
C SER A 135 15.13 0.99 23.36
N ASP A 136 15.95 -0.06 23.36
CA ASP A 136 17.36 -0.06 23.00
C ASP A 136 17.64 -0.46 21.53
N ARG A 137 16.60 -0.78 20.76
CA ARG A 137 16.72 -1.19 19.34
C ARG A 137 16.47 -0.04 18.38
N ASP A 138 17.22 -0.05 17.28
CA ASP A 138 17.13 0.88 16.15
C ASP A 138 16.77 0.13 14.86
N ASP A 139 15.57 -0.45 14.82
CA ASP A 139 15.12 -1.30 13.71
C ASP A 139 14.77 -0.50 12.45
N VAL A 140 14.36 0.77 12.59
CA VAL A 140 13.97 1.63 11.47
C VAL A 140 15.16 2.47 10.97
N PRO A 141 15.52 2.38 9.67
CA PRO A 141 16.70 3.03 9.11
C PRO A 141 16.77 4.54 9.36
N GLY A 142 17.78 4.95 10.12
CA GLY A 142 18.08 6.37 10.38
C GLY A 142 17.10 7.10 11.30
N LEU A 143 16.12 6.41 11.89
CA LEU A 143 15.12 7.05 12.78
C LEU A 143 15.24 6.65 14.24
N GLY A 144 15.95 5.55 14.54
CA GLY A 144 16.10 5.04 15.91
C GLY A 144 14.77 4.59 16.53
N TYR A 145 13.88 4.03 15.71
CA TYR A 145 12.64 3.43 16.20
C TYR A 145 12.83 1.93 16.33
N SER A 146 12.32 1.38 17.43
CA SER A 146 12.16 -0.05 17.60
C SER A 146 10.83 -0.55 17.04
N ILE A 147 10.79 -1.81 16.64
CA ILE A 147 9.58 -2.54 16.24
C ILE A 147 9.55 -3.85 17.04
N CYS A 148 8.45 -4.09 17.77
CA CYS A 148 8.30 -5.33 18.54
C CYS A 148 8.30 -6.57 17.64
N ASP A 149 8.73 -7.70 18.20
CA ASP A 149 8.70 -9.00 17.52
C ASP A 149 7.28 -9.60 17.49
N ASP A 150 6.37 -9.11 18.33
CA ASP A 150 4.95 -9.49 18.31
C ASP A 150 4.29 -9.06 17.00
N GLN A 151 3.39 -9.88 16.45
CA GLN A 151 2.69 -9.57 15.20
C GLN A 151 1.81 -8.32 15.35
N GLY A 152 2.13 -7.29 14.56
CA GLY A 152 1.46 -6.01 14.61
C GLY A 152 0.06 -6.05 14.03
N TYR A 153 -0.85 -5.30 14.65
CA TYR A 153 -2.25 -5.21 14.24
C TYR A 153 -2.49 -4.93 12.74
N LEU A 154 -1.73 -4.02 12.12
CA LEU A 154 -1.88 -3.71 10.69
C LEU A 154 -1.50 -4.88 9.78
N VAL A 155 -0.64 -5.80 10.23
CA VAL A 155 -0.28 -6.98 9.45
C VAL A 155 -1.51 -7.86 9.26
N ASP A 156 -2.27 -8.16 10.32
CA ASP A 156 -3.47 -8.98 10.14
C ASP A 156 -4.60 -8.25 9.40
N VAL A 157 -4.61 -6.92 9.39
CA VAL A 157 -5.56 -6.16 8.54
C VAL A 157 -5.20 -6.29 7.07
N LEU A 158 -3.91 -6.16 6.72
CA LEU A 158 -3.47 -5.99 5.34
C LEU A 158 -3.05 -7.30 4.67
N GLN A 159 -2.44 -8.24 5.38
CA GLN A 159 -1.99 -9.51 4.82
C GLN A 159 -3.13 -10.28 4.13
N PRO A 160 -4.33 -10.44 4.73
CA PRO A 160 -5.44 -11.13 4.07
C PRO A 160 -5.96 -10.40 2.81
N ILE A 161 -5.73 -9.09 2.70
CA ILE A 161 -6.11 -8.29 1.53
C ILE A 161 -5.07 -8.48 0.41
N ILE A 162 -3.78 -8.52 0.76
CA ILE A 162 -2.68 -8.81 -0.16
C ILE A 162 -2.85 -10.22 -0.72
N ASP A 163 -2.98 -11.23 0.15
CA ASP A 163 -3.12 -12.63 -0.24
C ASP A 163 -4.33 -12.84 -1.15
N ALA A 164 -5.51 -12.32 -0.75
CA ALA A 164 -6.72 -12.45 -1.56
C ALA A 164 -6.56 -11.77 -2.93
N ARG A 165 -5.84 -10.65 -3.02
CA ARG A 165 -5.60 -9.98 -4.30
C ARG A 165 -4.67 -10.80 -5.19
N ASP A 166 -3.65 -11.43 -4.62
CA ASP A 166 -2.72 -12.27 -5.39
C ASP A 166 -3.38 -13.58 -5.86
N GLU A 167 -4.24 -14.18 -5.04
CA GLU A 167 -5.10 -15.29 -5.44
C GLU A 167 -6.01 -14.91 -6.61
N ILE A 168 -6.68 -13.75 -6.53
CA ILE A 168 -7.55 -13.26 -7.60
C ILE A 168 -6.73 -12.99 -8.88
N LYS A 169 -5.56 -12.35 -8.79
CA LYS A 169 -4.69 -12.13 -9.95
C LYS A 169 -4.24 -13.45 -10.57
N THR A 170 -3.98 -14.47 -9.76
CA THR A 170 -3.65 -15.82 -10.24
C THR A 170 -4.83 -16.45 -10.94
N ALA A 171 -6.04 -16.34 -10.40
CA ALA A 171 -7.26 -16.79 -11.05
C ALA A 171 -7.52 -16.08 -12.40
N ILE A 172 -7.29 -14.77 -12.48
CA ILE A 172 -7.38 -14.01 -13.75
C ILE A 172 -6.40 -14.57 -14.78
N ARG A 173 -5.14 -14.80 -14.41
CA ARG A 173 -4.14 -15.37 -15.34
C ARG A 173 -4.54 -16.76 -15.82
N HIS A 174 -5.04 -17.61 -14.92
CA HIS A 174 -5.53 -18.93 -15.29
C HIS A 174 -6.74 -18.86 -16.23
N GLU A 175 -7.70 -17.98 -15.96
CA GLU A 175 -8.89 -17.84 -16.79
C GLU A 175 -8.56 -17.32 -18.19
N LYS A 176 -7.65 -16.33 -18.30
CA LYS A 176 -7.16 -15.81 -19.60
C LYS A 176 -6.37 -16.84 -20.41
N ALA A 177 -5.80 -17.85 -19.76
CA ALA A 177 -5.02 -18.89 -20.41
C ALA A 177 -5.86 -20.08 -20.92
N ARG A 178 -7.18 -20.07 -20.67
CA ARG A 178 -8.10 -21.10 -21.17
C ARG A 178 -8.35 -20.93 -22.66
N ASP A 179 -8.66 -22.03 -23.36
CA ASP A 179 -9.02 -22.02 -24.78
C ASP A 179 -10.31 -21.21 -25.05
N ASP A 180 -11.25 -21.23 -24.09
CA ASP A 180 -12.50 -20.47 -24.10
C ASP A 180 -12.67 -19.75 -22.74
N PRO A 181 -12.08 -18.55 -22.59
CA PRO A 181 -12.21 -17.75 -21.37
C PRO A 181 -13.64 -17.29 -21.13
N ASN A 182 -14.09 -17.37 -19.89
CA ASN A 182 -15.35 -16.81 -19.46
C ASN A 182 -15.18 -15.32 -19.14
N GLU A 183 -15.66 -14.46 -20.05
CA GLU A 183 -15.58 -13.00 -19.93
C GLU A 183 -16.32 -12.43 -18.71
N ASP A 184 -17.47 -13.01 -18.33
CA ASP A 184 -18.20 -12.58 -17.14
C ASP A 184 -17.37 -12.85 -15.87
N ARG A 185 -16.71 -14.01 -15.82
CA ARG A 185 -15.82 -14.38 -14.72
C ARG A 185 -14.58 -13.48 -14.67
N LEU A 186 -14.01 -13.13 -15.81
CA LEU A 186 -12.89 -12.19 -15.88
C LEU A 186 -13.29 -10.82 -15.34
N THR A 187 -14.45 -10.32 -15.77
CA THR A 187 -15.00 -9.04 -15.32
C THR A 187 -15.22 -9.03 -13.79
N GLU A 188 -15.82 -10.08 -13.24
CA GLU A 188 -15.99 -10.24 -11.78
C GLU A 188 -14.64 -10.18 -11.04
N LEU A 189 -13.66 -10.99 -11.48
CA LEU A 189 -12.35 -11.07 -10.85
C LEU A 189 -11.56 -9.77 -10.95
N GLU A 190 -11.60 -9.10 -12.09
CA GLU A 190 -10.92 -7.82 -12.32
C GLU A 190 -11.50 -6.73 -11.41
N GLY A 191 -12.81 -6.69 -11.25
CA GLY A 191 -13.48 -5.80 -10.30
C GLY A 191 -13.04 -6.02 -8.85
N ARG A 192 -13.05 -7.28 -8.40
CA ARG A 192 -12.60 -7.63 -7.04
C ARG A 192 -11.12 -7.28 -6.82
N SER A 193 -10.25 -7.60 -7.79
CA SER A 193 -8.82 -7.24 -7.74
C SER A 193 -8.60 -5.72 -7.68
N GLY A 194 -9.35 -4.96 -8.48
CA GLY A 194 -9.33 -3.50 -8.49
C GLY A 194 -9.73 -2.90 -7.14
N ALA A 195 -10.77 -3.47 -6.52
CA ALA A 195 -11.24 -3.01 -5.21
C ALA A 195 -10.18 -3.18 -4.12
N LEU A 196 -9.51 -4.34 -4.07
CA LEU A 196 -8.43 -4.58 -3.12
C LEU A 196 -7.20 -3.72 -3.42
N LYS A 197 -6.87 -3.50 -4.70
CA LYS A 197 -5.80 -2.57 -5.10
C LYS A 197 -6.02 -1.19 -4.47
N TRP A 198 -7.23 -0.64 -4.56
CA TRP A 198 -7.52 0.69 -4.02
C TRP A 198 -7.37 0.77 -2.50
N ILE A 199 -7.81 -0.25 -1.76
CA ILE A 199 -7.59 -0.34 -0.31
C ILE A 199 -6.09 -0.35 0.01
N LEU A 200 -5.31 -1.15 -0.70
CA LEU A 200 -3.86 -1.27 -0.51
C LEU A 200 -3.11 0.03 -0.87
N VAL A 201 -3.53 0.75 -1.91
CA VAL A 201 -2.93 2.05 -2.26
C VAL A 201 -3.13 3.08 -1.14
N ALA A 202 -4.27 3.07 -0.46
CA ALA A 202 -4.57 4.05 0.59
C ALA A 202 -3.93 3.75 1.94
N CYS A 203 -3.44 2.53 2.20
CA CYS A 203 -3.02 2.11 3.55
C CYS A 203 -1.83 2.93 4.10
N PHE A 204 -0.90 3.33 3.22
CA PHE A 204 0.26 4.17 3.56
C PHE A 204 -0.14 5.60 3.92
N GLY A 205 -0.86 6.27 3.01
CA GLY A 205 -1.30 7.65 3.22
C GLY A 205 -2.20 7.76 4.45
N TYR A 206 -2.96 6.71 4.76
CA TYR A 206 -3.77 6.63 5.97
C TYR A 206 -2.95 6.72 7.26
N GLN A 207 -1.71 6.21 7.31
CA GLN A 207 -0.88 6.29 8.52
C GLN A 207 -0.45 7.71 8.87
N GLY A 208 -0.26 8.58 7.86
CA GLY A 208 0.08 9.98 8.04
C GLY A 208 -1.13 10.91 8.18
N PHE A 209 -2.36 10.39 8.07
CA PHE A 209 -3.56 11.22 8.06
C PHE A 209 -4.07 11.51 9.48
N SER A 210 -4.22 12.79 9.84
CA SER A 210 -4.62 13.22 11.18
C SER A 210 -6.02 12.77 11.63
N ASN A 211 -6.92 12.42 10.68
CA ASN A 211 -8.24 11.88 11.00
C ASN A 211 -8.32 10.35 10.89
N ALA A 212 -7.20 9.66 10.69
CA ALA A 212 -7.14 8.21 10.73
C ALA A 212 -7.29 7.70 12.17
N LYS A 213 -8.23 6.78 12.42
CA LYS A 213 -8.47 6.24 13.78
C LYS A 213 -7.30 5.38 14.28
N PHE A 214 -6.71 4.62 13.36
CA PHE A 214 -5.57 3.74 13.62
C PHE A 214 -4.28 4.30 13.01
N GLY A 215 -4.28 5.53 12.50
CA GLY A 215 -3.07 6.15 11.95
C GLY A 215 -2.04 6.46 13.02
N ARG A 216 -0.76 6.28 12.67
CA ARG A 216 0.39 6.74 13.45
C ARG A 216 1.46 7.30 12.53
N ILE A 217 1.88 8.53 12.82
CA ILE A 217 2.90 9.21 12.02
C ILE A 217 4.24 8.46 12.05
N GLU A 218 4.59 7.81 13.17
CA GLU A 218 5.79 6.97 13.26
C GLU A 218 5.75 5.79 12.28
N CYS A 219 4.57 5.21 12.04
CA CYS A 219 4.42 4.17 11.02
C CYS A 219 4.64 4.74 9.62
N HIS A 220 4.09 5.91 9.33
CA HIS A 220 4.30 6.60 8.04
C HIS A 220 5.78 6.90 7.79
N GLU A 221 6.47 7.43 8.80
CA GLU A 221 7.91 7.71 8.76
C GLU A 221 8.74 6.44 8.56
N ALA A 222 8.42 5.36 9.30
CA ALA A 222 9.11 4.09 9.19
C ALA A 222 8.93 3.43 7.82
N ILE A 223 7.71 3.46 7.27
CA ILE A 223 7.43 2.96 5.92
C ILE A 223 8.28 3.71 4.88
N ASN A 224 8.35 5.04 4.97
CA ASN A 224 9.20 5.82 4.08
C ASN A 224 10.69 5.50 4.28
N ALA A 225 11.16 5.32 5.52
CA ALA A 225 12.54 4.94 5.80
C ALA A 225 12.94 3.62 5.14
N PHE A 226 12.11 2.58 5.30
CA PHE A 226 12.33 1.29 4.62
C PHE A 226 12.23 1.41 3.10
N ALA A 227 11.27 2.18 2.57
CA ALA A 227 11.14 2.39 1.12
C ALA A 227 12.40 3.04 0.52
N ARG A 228 12.99 4.02 1.22
CA ARG A 228 14.27 4.64 0.81
C ARG A 228 15.41 3.61 0.80
N GLU A 229 15.52 2.79 1.84
CA GLU A 229 16.55 1.75 1.93
C GLU A 229 16.41 0.69 0.82
N ILE A 230 15.17 0.26 0.52
CA ILE A 230 14.87 -0.67 -0.57
C ILE A 230 15.28 -0.07 -1.91
N LEU A 231 14.91 1.16 -2.20
CA LEU A 231 15.29 1.83 -3.47
C LEU A 231 16.81 2.01 -3.59
N LEU A 232 17.50 2.36 -2.51
CA LEU A 232 18.96 2.47 -2.51
C LEU A 232 19.62 1.10 -2.78
N THR A 233 19.10 0.04 -2.15
CA THR A 233 19.58 -1.34 -2.36
C THR A 233 19.31 -1.80 -3.78
N ALA A 234 18.12 -1.52 -4.32
CA ALA A 234 17.74 -1.85 -5.69
C ALA A 234 18.68 -1.16 -6.70
N LYS A 235 18.93 0.14 -6.51
CA LYS A 235 19.91 0.89 -7.31
C LYS A 235 21.28 0.21 -7.29
N GLN A 236 21.82 -0.10 -6.11
CA GLN A 236 23.14 -0.73 -6.00
C GLN A 236 23.20 -2.08 -6.69
N ARG A 237 22.14 -2.89 -6.60
CA ARG A 237 22.06 -4.20 -7.26
C ARG A 237 21.96 -4.07 -8.78
N LEU A 238 21.18 -3.11 -9.28
CA LEU A 238 21.06 -2.83 -10.71
C LEU A 238 22.39 -2.36 -11.29
N GLU A 239 23.06 -1.42 -10.62
CA GLU A 239 24.39 -0.93 -11.00
C GLU A 239 25.44 -2.04 -10.99
N ALA A 240 25.45 -2.91 -9.98
CA ALA A 240 26.33 -4.07 -9.95
C ALA A 240 26.03 -5.11 -11.05
N GLY A 241 24.79 -5.15 -11.56
CA GLY A 241 24.35 -6.03 -12.63
C GLY A 241 24.56 -5.48 -14.04
N GLY A 242 25.26 -4.36 -14.21
CA GLY A 242 25.53 -3.75 -15.52
C GLY A 242 24.42 -2.86 -16.05
N TRP A 243 23.63 -2.25 -15.16
CA TRP A 243 22.59 -1.28 -15.50
C TRP A 243 22.92 0.11 -14.96
N ARG A 244 22.60 1.14 -15.72
CA ARG A 244 22.68 2.54 -15.26
C ARG A 244 21.31 3.02 -14.80
N VAL A 245 21.23 3.56 -13.59
CA VAL A 245 20.00 4.19 -13.08
C VAL A 245 19.87 5.60 -13.63
N VAL A 246 18.86 5.81 -14.46
CA VAL A 246 18.54 7.10 -15.09
C VAL A 246 17.73 7.98 -14.14
N HIS A 247 16.76 7.40 -13.45
CA HIS A 247 15.91 8.08 -12.49
C HIS A 247 15.26 7.08 -11.53
N GLY A 248 14.66 7.56 -10.46
CA GLY A 248 13.74 6.79 -9.65
C GLY A 248 12.95 7.70 -8.74
N ILE A 249 11.69 7.37 -8.55
CA ILE A 249 10.72 8.15 -7.78
C ILE A 249 9.82 7.17 -7.03
N VAL A 250 9.78 7.31 -5.71
CA VAL A 250 8.86 6.60 -4.81
C VAL A 250 9.01 5.07 -4.86
N ASP A 251 8.27 4.39 -5.74
CA ASP A 251 8.19 2.95 -5.90
C ASP A 251 8.59 2.48 -7.30
N SER A 252 9.21 3.36 -8.09
CA SER A 252 9.61 3.03 -9.45
C SER A 252 11.05 3.50 -9.73
N ILE A 253 11.80 2.72 -10.52
CA ILE A 253 13.16 3.02 -10.94
C ILE A 253 13.31 2.81 -12.46
N TRP A 254 13.98 3.75 -13.13
CA TRP A 254 14.23 3.72 -14.57
C TRP A 254 15.71 3.42 -14.80
N VAL A 255 15.96 2.39 -15.60
CA VAL A 255 17.32 1.93 -15.92
C VAL A 255 17.52 1.80 -17.41
N THR A 256 18.78 1.96 -17.84
CA THR A 256 19.22 1.65 -19.19
C THR A 256 20.44 0.74 -19.11
N PRO A 257 20.67 -0.15 -20.11
CA PRO A 257 21.91 -0.90 -20.22
C PRO A 257 23.16 -0.03 -20.03
N ASP A 258 24.11 -0.47 -19.21
CA ASP A 258 25.40 0.20 -19.13
C ASP A 258 26.21 -0.10 -20.42
N PRO A 259 26.57 0.91 -21.24
CA PRO A 259 27.33 0.69 -22.49
C PRO A 259 28.71 0.10 -22.27
N ASP A 260 29.25 0.19 -21.04
CA ASP A 260 30.57 -0.34 -20.70
C ASP A 260 30.52 -1.83 -20.27
N VAL A 261 29.33 -2.44 -20.26
CA VAL A 261 29.12 -3.85 -19.88
C VAL A 261 28.46 -4.61 -21.04
N ASP A 262 29.12 -5.69 -21.48
CA ASP A 262 28.62 -6.56 -22.53
C ASP A 262 27.30 -7.24 -22.12
N ASP A 263 26.41 -7.47 -23.09
CA ASP A 263 25.08 -8.04 -22.85
C ASP A 263 25.14 -9.43 -22.18
N GLU A 264 26.18 -10.23 -22.44
CA GLU A 264 26.36 -11.57 -21.86
C GLU A 264 26.71 -11.53 -20.36
N ASP A 265 27.31 -10.43 -19.89
CA ASP A 265 27.70 -10.22 -18.50
C ASP A 265 26.61 -9.47 -17.69
N ARG A 266 25.53 -9.03 -18.36
CA ARG A 266 24.45 -8.26 -17.73
C ARG A 266 23.46 -9.21 -17.05
N ASP A 267 23.34 -9.10 -15.73
CA ASP A 267 22.33 -9.84 -14.98
C ASP A 267 20.98 -9.12 -15.13
N VAL A 268 20.06 -9.74 -15.87
CA VAL A 268 18.67 -9.31 -15.89
C VAL A 268 18.10 -9.75 -14.55
N GLY A 269 18.00 -8.82 -13.60
CA GLY A 269 17.62 -9.06 -12.21
C GLY A 269 16.22 -9.62 -11.97
N GLU A 270 15.86 -10.76 -12.59
CA GLU A 270 14.71 -11.60 -12.24
C GLU A 270 14.74 -12.01 -10.76
N ARG A 271 15.91 -11.90 -10.10
CA ARG A 271 16.10 -12.11 -8.65
C ARG A 271 16.14 -10.82 -7.81
N ALA A 272 16.15 -9.63 -8.41
CA ALA A 272 16.26 -8.37 -7.67
C ALA A 272 14.91 -7.84 -7.15
N ALA A 273 13.80 -8.21 -7.78
CA ALA A 273 12.45 -7.75 -7.43
C ALA A 273 11.66 -8.68 -6.48
N ALA A 274 12.25 -9.79 -6.04
CA ALA A 274 11.57 -10.87 -5.30
C ALA A 274 12.01 -11.02 -3.82
N GLY A 275 12.57 -9.96 -3.21
CA GLY A 275 13.00 -9.97 -1.81
C GLY A 275 12.49 -8.77 -1.04
#